data_AF-A0A4Y2S6E3-F1
#
_entry.id   AF-A0A4Y2S6E3-F1
#
_cell.length_a   1.000
_cell.length_b   1.000
_cell.length_c   1.000
_cell.angle_alpha   90.00
_cell.angle_beta   90.00
_cell.angle_gamma   90.00
#
_symmetry.space_group_name_H-M   'P 1'
#
loop_
_entity.id
_entity.type
_entity.pdbx_description
1 polymer ?
#
loop_
_entity_poly.entity_id
_entity_poly.type
_entity_poly.pdbx_seq_one_letter_code
_entity_poly.pdbx_strand_id
1 'polypeptide(L)'
;MNPADEGNNVVEYVFQFIDRLKRCKELALDKILEMQTKRKVWYDRKAIKREFSEGYLVLVVSSRKPNKLAVECKGPEKMEKKLYETNYDVSFEGKKDNNQVYHVNMLISYHKQA
;
A
#
# COMPACT_ATOMS: atom_id res chain seq x y z
N MET A 1 -14.46 -61.47 6.67
CA MET A 1 -14.34 -60.21 5.91
C MET A 1 -15.10 -59.13 6.65
N ASN A 2 -14.43 -58.06 7.07
CA ASN A 2 -15.11 -56.86 7.58
C ASN A 2 -15.71 -56.10 6.38
N PRO A 3 -16.97 -55.66 6.42
CA PRO A 3 -17.62 -54.93 5.33
C PRO A 3 -17.19 -53.45 5.24
N ALA A 4 -16.07 -53.08 5.86
CA ALA A 4 -15.58 -51.70 5.94
C ALA A 4 -14.51 -51.36 4.88
N ASP A 5 -14.17 -52.32 4.00
CA ASP A 5 -13.09 -52.18 3.02
C ASP A 5 -13.62 -52.03 1.57
N GLU A 6 -14.87 -51.58 1.43
CA GLU A 6 -15.40 -51.09 0.15
C GLU A 6 -14.97 -49.63 -0.05
N GLY A 7 -13.72 -49.45 -0.50
CA GLY A 7 -13.41 -48.49 -1.56
C GLY A 7 -13.32 -47.01 -1.20
N ASN A 8 -12.60 -46.61 -0.14
CA ASN A 8 -12.05 -45.25 -0.11
C ASN A 8 -10.80 -45.18 -1.00
N ASN A 9 -11.00 -44.95 -2.31
CA ASN A 9 -9.89 -44.74 -3.22
C ASN A 9 -9.16 -43.44 -2.82
N VAL A 10 -7.98 -43.56 -2.23
CA VAL A 10 -7.15 -42.44 -1.77
C VAL A 10 -6.95 -41.40 -2.88
N VAL A 11 -6.84 -41.83 -4.13
CA VAL A 11 -6.68 -40.95 -5.30
C VAL A 11 -7.92 -40.08 -5.50
N GLU A 12 -9.12 -40.66 -5.36
CA GLU A 12 -10.38 -39.91 -5.47
C GLU A 12 -10.50 -38.86 -4.35
N TYR A 13 -10.16 -39.24 -3.11
CA TYR A 13 -10.14 -38.29 -1.99
C TYR A 13 -9.18 -37.12 -2.25
N VAL A 14 -7.98 -37.40 -2.76
CA VAL A 14 -6.98 -36.36 -3.07
C VAL A 14 -7.49 -35.41 -4.16
N PHE A 15 -8.12 -35.92 -5.22
CA PHE A 15 -8.72 -35.08 -6.26
C PHE A 15 -9.84 -34.20 -5.71
N GLN A 16 -10.76 -34.78 -4.92
CA GLN A 16 -11.83 -34.03 -4.27
C GLN A 16 -11.28 -32.94 -3.34
N PHE A 17 -10.19 -33.23 -2.63
CA PHE A 17 -9.53 -32.27 -1.76
C PHE A 17 -8.90 -31.10 -2.54
N ILE A 18 -8.20 -31.40 -3.64
CA ILE A 18 -7.63 -30.37 -4.53
C ILE A 18 -8.74 -29.47 -5.08
N ASP A 19 -9.87 -30.05 -5.51
CA ASP A 19 -11.00 -29.27 -6.02
C ASP A 19 -11.64 -28.39 -4.95
N ARG A 20 -11.73 -28.88 -3.70
CA ARG A 20 -12.17 -28.04 -2.56
C ARG A 20 -11.21 -26.88 -2.34
N LEU A 21 -9.89 -27.11 -2.35
CA LEU A 21 -8.90 -26.05 -2.19
C LEU A 21 -9.00 -24.99 -3.30
N LYS A 22 -9.21 -25.40 -4.56
CA LYS A 22 -9.42 -24.48 -5.68
C LYS A 22 -10.65 -23.61 -5.46
N ARG A 23 -11.80 -24.20 -5.08
CA ARG A 23 -13.03 -23.46 -4.77
C ARG A 23 -12.84 -22.49 -3.61
N CYS A 24 -12.16 -22.90 -2.54
CA CYS A 24 -11.85 -22.01 -1.42
C CYS A 24 -10.98 -20.82 -1.85
N LYS A 25 -9.99 -21.05 -2.71
CA LYS A 25 -9.15 -19.99 -3.28
C LYS A 25 -9.98 -19.02 -4.13
N GLU A 26 -10.84 -19.52 -5.00
CA GLU A 26 -11.73 -18.70 -5.84
C GLU A 26 -12.62 -17.81 -4.96
N LEU A 27 -13.31 -18.40 -3.98
CA LEU A 27 -14.14 -17.66 -3.01
C LEU A 27 -13.34 -16.59 -2.25
N ALA A 28 -12.11 -16.90 -1.85
CA ALA A 28 -11.25 -15.93 -1.17
C ALA A 28 -10.88 -14.76 -2.09
N LEU A 29 -10.55 -15.02 -3.36
CA LEU A 29 -10.21 -13.99 -4.33
C LEU A 29 -11.41 -13.09 -4.64
N ASP A 30 -12.59 -13.67 -4.85
CA ASP A 30 -13.82 -12.92 -5.07
C ASP A 30 -14.12 -11.99 -3.91
N LYS A 31 -14.00 -12.48 -2.67
CA LYS A 31 -14.21 -11.67 -1.47
C LYS A 31 -13.16 -10.59 -1.30
N ILE A 32 -11.90 -10.87 -1.64
CA ILE A 32 -10.84 -9.84 -1.64
C ILE A 32 -11.20 -8.73 -2.61
N LEU A 33 -11.59 -9.06 -3.84
CA LEU A 33 -11.93 -8.07 -4.87
C LEU A 33 -13.17 -7.24 -4.50
N GLU A 34 -14.22 -7.90 -4.01
CA GLU A 34 -15.44 -7.25 -3.52
C GLU A 34 -15.11 -6.26 -2.40
N MET A 35 -14.31 -6.70 -1.42
CA MET A 35 -13.94 -5.87 -0.27
C MET A 35 -12.98 -4.75 -0.64
N GLN A 36 -12.03 -4.97 -1.56
CA GLN A 36 -11.15 -3.92 -2.09
C GLN A 36 -11.97 -2.80 -2.75
N THR A 37 -12.96 -3.17 -3.57
CA THR A 37 -13.84 -2.21 -4.26
C THR A 37 -14.64 -1.38 -3.24
N LYS A 38 -15.27 -2.04 -2.26
CA LYS A 38 -16.01 -1.35 -1.18
C LYS A 38 -15.11 -0.43 -0.35
N ARG A 39 -13.91 -0.90 0.02
CA ARG A 39 -12.93 -0.11 0.79
C ARG A 39 -12.51 1.13 0.02
N LYS A 40 -12.18 0.98 -1.27
CA LYS A 40 -11.79 2.10 -2.13
C LYS A 40 -12.88 3.17 -2.17
N VAL A 41 -14.12 2.77 -2.46
CA VAL A 41 -15.27 3.71 -2.50
C VAL A 41 -15.49 4.38 -1.14
N TRP A 42 -15.35 3.65 -0.04
CA TRP A 42 -15.59 4.20 1.29
C TRP A 42 -14.49 5.17 1.74
N TYR A 43 -13.22 4.77 1.62
CA TYR A 43 -12.08 5.58 2.07
C TYR A 43 -11.77 6.74 1.14
N ASP A 44 -11.97 6.59 -0.17
CA ASP A 44 -11.72 7.66 -1.14
C ASP A 44 -12.85 8.69 -1.20
N ARG A 45 -14.00 8.45 -0.54
CA ARG A 45 -15.21 9.31 -0.64
C ARG A 45 -14.94 10.79 -0.39
N LYS A 46 -14.00 11.12 0.50
CA LYS A 46 -13.60 12.49 0.83
C LYS A 46 -12.12 12.76 0.49
N ALA A 47 -11.48 11.87 -0.27
CA ALA A 47 -10.11 12.06 -0.67
C ALA A 47 -10.03 13.23 -1.66
N ILE A 48 -9.07 14.12 -1.43
CA ILE A 48 -8.77 15.24 -2.33
C ILE A 48 -7.53 14.85 -3.12
N LYS A 49 -7.60 14.98 -4.44
CA LYS A 49 -6.45 14.74 -5.31
C LYS A 49 -5.35 15.76 -4.97
N ARG A 50 -4.18 15.26 -4.58
CA ARG A 50 -2.99 16.06 -4.32
C ARG A 50 -1.92 15.68 -5.34
N GLU A 51 -1.47 16.65 -6.10
CA GLU A 51 -0.42 16.46 -7.10
C GLU A 51 0.66 17.49 -6.91
N PHE A 52 1.89 17.05 -7.15
CA PHE A 52 3.05 17.88 -7.12
C PHE A 52 3.86 17.63 -8.40
N SER A 53 4.49 18.68 -8.90
CA SER A 53 5.37 18.59 -10.07
C SER A 53 6.82 18.54 -9.64
N GLU A 54 7.67 18.02 -10.54
CA GLU A 54 9.11 17.98 -10.36
C GLU A 54 9.66 19.39 -10.12
N GLY A 55 10.61 19.52 -9.19
CA GLY A 55 11.20 20.80 -8.81
C GLY A 55 10.43 21.62 -7.77
N TYR A 56 9.23 21.19 -7.35
CA TYR A 56 8.53 21.83 -6.23
C TYR A 56 9.26 21.56 -4.91
N LEU A 57 9.21 22.55 -4.01
CA LEU A 57 9.69 22.41 -2.64
C LEU A 57 8.55 21.90 -1.75
N VAL A 58 8.85 20.88 -0.96
CA VAL A 58 7.90 20.27 -0.01
C VAL A 58 8.53 20.04 1.35
N LEU A 59 7.72 20.14 2.39
CA LEU A 59 8.10 19.69 3.73
C LEU A 59 7.73 18.21 3.88
N VAL A 60 8.68 17.42 4.39
CA VAL A 60 8.44 16.01 4.70
C VAL A 60 7.99 15.88 6.15
N VAL A 61 6.79 15.35 6.35
CA VAL A 61 6.21 15.05 7.65
C VAL A 61 6.79 13.73 8.14
N SER A 62 7.29 13.68 9.38
CA SER A 62 7.85 12.49 10.01
C SER A 62 7.54 12.49 11.50
N SER A 63 7.51 11.31 12.13
CA SER A 63 7.40 11.22 13.59
C SER A 63 8.75 11.48 14.25
N ARG A 64 8.76 12.18 15.39
CA ARG A 64 9.98 12.38 16.16
C ARG A 64 10.40 11.08 16.84
N LYS A 65 11.69 10.73 16.75
CA LYS A 65 12.26 9.52 17.40
C LYS A 65 11.93 9.39 18.89
N PRO A 66 12.04 10.44 19.73
CA PRO A 66 11.72 10.30 21.15
C PRO A 66 10.21 10.27 21.46
N ASN A 67 9.35 10.75 20.56
CA ASN A 67 7.89 10.75 20.75
C ASN A 67 7.17 10.49 19.42
N LYS A 68 6.62 9.28 19.26
CA LYS A 68 5.96 8.83 18.03
C LYS A 68 4.71 9.65 17.65
N LEU A 69 4.08 10.30 18.64
CA LEU A 69 2.91 11.15 18.42
C LEU A 69 3.29 12.59 18.08
N ALA A 70 4.54 12.99 18.35
CA ALA A 70 5.03 14.30 17.98
C ALA A 70 5.40 14.29 16.49
N VAL A 71 4.74 15.17 15.73
CA VAL A 71 4.99 15.38 14.32
C VAL A 71 6.13 16.39 14.14
N GLU A 72 7.04 16.09 13.22
CA GLU A 72 8.11 16.98 12.78
C GLU A 72 8.01 17.17 11.26
N CYS A 73 8.12 18.42 10.83
CA CYS A 73 8.26 18.77 9.42
C CYS A 73 9.74 19.05 9.15
N LYS A 74 10.34 18.31 8.22
CA LYS A 74 11.75 18.47 7.83
C LYS A 74 11.83 19.17 6.50
N GLY A 75 12.60 20.26 6.47
CA GLY A 75 13.21 20.93 5.31
C GLY A 75 12.26 21.32 4.17
N PRO A 76 12.49 22.43 3.46
CA PRO A 76 12.00 22.53 2.10
C PRO A 76 12.87 21.63 1.22
N GLU A 77 12.40 20.44 0.92
CA GLU A 77 13.12 19.48 0.09
C GLU A 77 12.59 19.50 -1.34
N LYS A 78 13.50 19.28 -2.30
CA LYS A 78 13.14 19.30 -3.70
C LYS A 78 12.55 17.96 -4.10
N MET A 79 11.38 18.01 -4.72
CA MET A 79 10.78 16.85 -5.35
C MET A 79 11.50 16.54 -6.67
N GLU A 80 11.99 15.32 -6.82
CA GLU A 80 12.70 14.92 -8.03
C GLU A 80 11.74 14.40 -9.08
N LYS A 81 10.94 13.40 -8.73
CA LYS A 81 10.06 12.70 -9.68
C LYS A 81 8.85 12.09 -9.01
N LYS A 82 7.77 11.97 -9.78
CA LYS A 82 6.60 11.16 -9.42
C LYS A 82 6.86 9.71 -9.82
N LEU A 83 6.85 8.80 -8.85
CA LEU A 83 7.07 7.36 -9.11
C LEU A 83 5.75 6.65 -9.43
N TYR A 84 4.74 6.93 -8.61
CA TYR A 84 3.39 6.38 -8.74
C TYR A 84 2.37 7.48 -8.51
N GLU A 85 1.08 7.16 -8.60
CA GLU A 85 0.00 8.13 -8.36
C GLU A 85 0.13 8.85 -7.00
N THR A 86 0.50 8.10 -5.95
CA THR A 86 0.59 8.60 -4.58
C THR A 86 1.99 8.64 -3.98
N ASN A 87 3.01 8.18 -4.71
CA ASN A 87 4.38 8.09 -4.19
C ASN A 87 5.33 8.95 -5.01
N TYR A 88 6.14 9.75 -4.31
CA TYR A 88 7.07 10.71 -4.87
C TYR A 88 8.47 10.45 -4.34
N ASP A 89 9.45 10.69 -5.19
CA ASP A 89 10.85 10.67 -4.82
C ASP A 89 11.29 12.07 -4.38
N VAL A 90 11.88 12.16 -3.18
CA VAL A 90 12.30 13.42 -2.57
C VAL A 90 13.79 13.37 -2.30
N SER A 91 14.51 14.36 -2.85
CA SER A 91 15.94 14.55 -2.62
C SER A 91 16.16 15.41 -1.38
N PHE A 92 17.11 15.00 -0.52
CA PHE A 92 17.52 15.78 0.65
C PHE A 92 18.84 16.49 0.39
N GLU A 93 18.90 17.80 0.66
CA GLU A 93 20.14 18.56 0.54
C GLU A 93 21.23 17.99 1.47
N GLY A 94 22.40 17.69 0.90
CA GLY A 94 23.59 17.20 1.63
C GLY A 94 23.88 15.71 1.52
N LYS A 95 23.04 14.92 0.84
CA LYS A 95 23.29 13.49 0.58
C LYS A 95 22.98 13.12 -0.87
N LYS A 96 24.00 13.11 -1.71
CA LYS A 96 23.91 12.90 -3.18
C LYS A 96 23.19 11.63 -3.63
N ASP A 97 23.03 10.62 -2.76
CA ASP A 97 22.41 9.33 -3.09
C ASP A 97 21.25 8.91 -2.16
N ASN A 98 20.71 9.83 -1.35
CA ASN A 98 19.67 9.50 -0.35
C ASN A 98 18.26 9.94 -0.77
N ASN A 99 17.92 9.67 -2.03
CA ASN A 99 16.53 9.75 -2.48
C ASN A 99 15.66 8.80 -1.66
N GLN A 100 14.58 9.34 -1.10
CA GLN A 100 13.64 8.55 -0.34
C GLN A 100 12.23 8.74 -0.88
N VAL A 101 11.52 7.61 -0.97
CA VAL A 101 10.14 7.58 -1.44
C VAL A 101 9.20 7.93 -0.29
N TYR A 102 8.32 8.90 -0.54
CA TYR A 102 7.26 9.29 0.38
C TYR A 102 5.89 9.20 -0.27
N HIS A 103 4.91 8.80 0.53
CA HIS A 103 3.51 8.92 0.17
C HIS A 103 3.07 10.39 0.21
N VAL A 104 2.19 10.81 -0.70
CA VAL A 104 1.68 12.18 -0.85
C VAL A 104 1.10 12.77 0.44
N ASN A 105 0.58 11.91 1.33
CA ASN A 105 0.05 12.32 2.64
C ASN A 105 1.12 12.80 3.62
N MET A 106 2.38 12.45 3.38
CA MET A 106 3.53 12.85 4.18
C MET A 106 4.18 14.13 3.64
N LEU A 107 3.63 14.75 2.59
CA LEU A 107 4.19 15.92 1.94
C LEU A 107 3.28 17.12 2.14
N ILE A 108 3.88 18.26 2.50
CA ILE A 108 3.20 19.56 2.62
C ILE A 108 3.85 20.52 1.63
N SER A 109 3.05 21.27 0.87
CA SER A 109 3.58 22.28 -0.05
C SER A 109 4.32 23.38 0.71
N TYR A 110 5.55 23.67 0.29
CA TYR A 110 6.31 24.79 0.84
C TYR A 110 6.01 26.06 0.05
N HIS A 111 5.51 27.09 0.75
CA HIS A 111 5.28 28.42 0.18
C HIS A 111 6.24 29.40 0.85
N LYS A 112 7.18 29.96 0.07
CA LYS A 112 8.05 31.03 0.55
C LYS A 112 7.21 32.29 0.70
N GLN A 113 7.10 32.84 1.91
CA GLN A 113 6.52 34.17 2.10
C GLN A 113 7.45 35.19 1.41
N ALA A 114 6.86 36.05 0.58
CA ALA A 114 7.57 37.11 -0.16
C ALA A 114 7.89 38.29 0.76
#